data_AF-A0A7V5DAH4-F1
#
_entry.id   AF-A0A7V5DAH4-F1
#
_cell.length_a   1.000
_cell.length_b   1.000
_cell.length_c   1.000
_cell.angle_alpha   90.00
_cell.angle_beta   90.00
_cell.angle_gamma   90.00
#
_symmetry.space_group_name_H-M   'P 1'
#
loop_
_entity.id
_entity.type
_entity.pdbx_description
1 polymer ?
#
loop_
_entity_poly.entity_id
_entity_poly.type
_entity_poly.pdbx_seq_one_letter_code
_entity_poly.pdbx_strand_id
1 'polypeptide(L)'
;MMMNCFKPASFFIFCSLAMFSFFGCFKKKPAPDNIETWLEIQFPGQFEVLHSNLNFNVMDMYRGKKTALVAEKSDPEVQFVLFWKKDSPDLGLTNEEVQTAFETAKNDVAQARDLFKLLKNKGLENFSVGVIEPAAYILIFTEPDAATRGQVLTKIKSALDAKNTPTSIWIEMMEPSAYGQKFGDIIPHGHWKTETGWQEQEKIMSLNLEYRKEVSVATLMAHWEVNPMSRRGAADREDAYRQAKIWAEKNLPQPFYLEPNQMVGFETDEKDGLAVHYHFPYFDAQPNENDSGLVEPKGYVSGLYHTEKKTFSAIKKQKDL
;
A
#
# COMPACT_ATOMS: atom_id res chain seq x y z
N MET A 1 52.48 79.12 -38.80
CA MET A 1 51.16 78.68 -38.31
C MET A 1 50.81 77.43 -39.12
N MET A 2 51.21 76.26 -38.62
CA MET A 2 51.15 75.00 -39.38
C MET A 2 49.84 74.27 -39.12
N MET A 3 49.18 73.86 -40.21
CA MET A 3 48.07 72.91 -40.25
C MET A 3 48.56 71.52 -39.85
N ASN A 4 47.82 70.82 -38.99
CA ASN A 4 48.01 69.39 -38.74
C ASN A 4 46.79 68.60 -39.25
N CYS A 5 47.07 67.74 -40.23
CA CYS A 5 46.19 66.68 -40.73
C CYS A 5 45.94 65.61 -39.66
N PHE A 6 44.68 65.28 -39.41
CA PHE A 6 44.27 64.07 -38.69
C PHE A 6 43.92 62.96 -39.70
N LYS A 7 44.52 61.78 -39.54
CA LYS A 7 44.21 60.54 -40.28
C LYS A 7 43.06 59.77 -39.59
N PRO A 8 42.15 59.12 -40.33
CA PRO A 8 41.17 58.18 -39.76
C PRO A 8 41.69 56.75 -39.92
N ALA A 9 41.99 56.07 -38.81
CA ALA A 9 42.34 54.65 -38.83
C ALA A 9 41.91 53.98 -37.51
N SER A 10 40.62 54.01 -37.17
CA SER A 10 40.12 53.27 -35.99
C SER A 10 38.67 52.77 -36.10
N PHE A 11 37.98 52.98 -37.22
CA PHE A 11 36.54 52.67 -37.30
C PHE A 11 36.19 51.23 -37.73
N PHE A 12 37.17 50.43 -38.19
CA PHE A 12 36.90 49.10 -38.76
C PHE A 12 37.09 47.92 -37.79
N ILE A 13 37.56 48.14 -36.55
CA ILE A 13 37.85 47.03 -35.60
C ILE A 13 36.67 46.75 -34.64
N PHE A 14 35.70 47.67 -34.52
CA PHE A 14 34.58 47.49 -33.58
C PHE A 14 33.38 46.70 -34.15
N CYS A 15 33.24 46.56 -35.47
CA CYS A 15 32.14 45.80 -36.07
C CYS A 15 32.40 44.29 -36.20
N SER A 16 33.65 43.83 -36.05
CA SER A 16 34.00 42.40 -36.14
C SER A 16 33.90 41.64 -34.82
N LEU A 17 33.84 42.33 -33.66
CA LEU A 17 33.59 41.68 -32.36
C LEU A 17 32.10 41.51 -32.02
N ALA A 18 31.19 42.24 -32.67
CA ALA A 18 29.74 42.12 -32.43
C ALA A 18 29.08 40.94 -33.19
N MET A 19 29.76 40.33 -34.17
CA MET A 19 29.22 39.22 -34.96
C MET A 19 29.58 37.83 -34.41
N PHE A 20 30.46 37.72 -33.41
CA PHE A 20 30.78 36.43 -32.77
C PHE A 20 29.86 36.08 -31.58
N SER A 21 28.95 36.96 -31.18
CA SER A 21 28.03 36.73 -30.05
C SER A 21 26.76 35.96 -30.42
N PHE A 22 26.45 35.77 -31.71
CA PHE A 22 25.22 35.11 -32.16
C PHE A 22 25.40 33.65 -32.60
N PHE A 23 26.63 33.12 -32.57
CA PHE A 23 26.90 31.68 -32.67
C PHE A 23 27.14 31.08 -31.29
N GLY A 24 26.24 31.40 -30.34
CA GLY A 24 26.03 30.54 -29.19
C GLY A 24 25.60 29.18 -29.74
N CYS A 25 26.57 28.28 -29.89
CA CYS A 25 26.35 26.86 -30.06
C CYS A 25 25.26 26.45 -29.08
N PHE A 26 24.04 26.26 -29.57
CA PHE A 26 23.08 25.36 -28.95
C PHE A 26 23.75 23.99 -28.98
N LYS A 27 24.68 23.75 -28.04
CA LYS A 27 25.05 22.39 -27.65
C LYS A 27 23.71 21.78 -27.29
N LYS A 28 23.20 20.91 -28.17
CA LYS A 28 22.05 20.06 -27.85
C LYS A 28 22.37 19.50 -26.47
N LYS A 29 21.57 19.87 -25.46
CA LYS A 29 21.70 19.27 -24.14
C LYS A 29 21.70 17.77 -24.37
N PRO A 30 22.68 17.02 -23.81
CA PRO A 30 22.68 15.58 -23.95
C PRO A 30 21.29 15.08 -23.51
N ALA A 31 20.72 14.16 -24.30
CA ALA A 31 19.47 13.54 -23.91
C ALA A 31 19.67 12.93 -22.51
N PRO A 32 18.73 13.14 -21.57
CA PRO A 32 18.90 12.62 -20.22
C PRO A 32 18.90 11.08 -20.26
N ASP A 33 19.87 10.48 -19.58
CA ASP A 33 20.07 9.02 -19.55
C ASP A 33 19.16 8.30 -18.54
N ASN A 34 18.53 9.06 -17.63
CA ASN A 34 17.66 8.56 -16.57
C ASN A 34 16.61 9.59 -16.11
N ILE A 35 15.63 9.12 -15.35
CA ILE A 35 14.48 9.92 -14.90
C ILE A 35 14.89 11.04 -13.94
N GLU A 36 15.92 10.82 -13.11
CA GLU A 36 16.45 11.79 -12.16
C GLU A 36 16.98 13.04 -12.89
N THR A 37 17.82 12.81 -13.91
CA THR A 37 18.42 13.89 -14.72
C THR A 37 17.35 14.59 -15.56
N TRP A 38 16.38 13.84 -16.09
CA TRP A 38 15.28 14.43 -16.86
C TRP A 38 14.45 15.38 -15.98
N LEU A 39 14.08 14.95 -14.77
CA LEU A 39 13.30 15.76 -13.83
C LEU A 39 14.06 17.01 -13.39
N GLU A 40 15.36 16.91 -13.10
CA GLU A 40 16.16 18.09 -12.73
C GLU A 40 16.31 19.09 -13.88
N ILE A 41 16.32 18.65 -15.14
CA ILE A 41 16.35 19.55 -16.30
C ILE A 41 15.03 20.30 -16.48
N GLN A 42 13.89 19.61 -16.31
CA GLN A 42 12.55 20.17 -16.58
C GLN A 42 11.96 20.90 -15.37
N PHE A 43 12.27 20.44 -14.15
CA PHE A 43 11.74 20.92 -12.88
C PHE A 43 12.88 21.08 -11.84
N PRO A 44 13.82 22.03 -12.06
CA PRO A 44 15.04 22.13 -11.26
C PRO A 44 14.76 22.27 -9.76
N GLY A 45 15.33 21.38 -8.96
CA GLY A 45 15.20 21.43 -7.49
C GLY A 45 13.80 21.12 -6.92
N GLN A 46 12.81 20.76 -7.75
CA GLN A 46 11.44 20.53 -7.27
C GLN A 46 11.20 19.10 -6.80
N PHE A 47 11.74 18.12 -7.52
CA PHE A 47 11.43 16.70 -7.33
C PHE A 47 12.64 15.88 -6.92
N GLU A 48 12.37 14.77 -6.22
CA GLU A 48 13.33 13.73 -5.85
C GLU A 48 12.77 12.36 -6.25
N VAL A 49 13.60 11.51 -6.86
CA VAL A 49 13.22 10.13 -7.18
C VAL A 49 13.54 9.24 -5.98
N LEU A 50 12.51 8.73 -5.31
CA LEU A 50 12.65 7.86 -4.15
C LEU A 50 13.05 6.44 -4.58
N HIS A 51 12.39 5.94 -5.63
CA HIS A 51 12.66 4.63 -6.20
C HIS A 51 12.54 4.69 -7.71
N SER A 52 13.47 4.05 -8.40
CA SER A 52 13.50 3.93 -9.85
C SER A 52 13.47 2.45 -10.20
N ASN A 53 12.61 2.06 -11.15
CA ASN A 53 12.37 0.68 -11.60
C ASN A 53 11.45 -0.17 -10.69
N LEU A 54 10.35 0.39 -10.20
CA LEU A 54 9.32 -0.32 -9.42
C LEU A 54 8.46 -1.30 -10.25
N ASN A 55 8.91 -1.72 -11.42
CA ASN A 55 8.09 -2.51 -12.32
C ASN A 55 8.24 -4.00 -12.04
N PHE A 56 7.23 -4.58 -11.38
CA PHE A 56 7.15 -6.02 -11.12
C PHE A 56 6.48 -6.81 -12.25
N ASN A 57 6.00 -6.14 -13.31
CA ASN A 57 5.40 -6.79 -14.47
C ASN A 57 6.47 -7.16 -15.49
N VAL A 58 6.70 -8.47 -15.65
CA VAL A 58 7.69 -9.05 -16.58
C VAL A 58 7.49 -8.56 -18.03
N MET A 59 6.24 -8.36 -18.47
CA MET A 59 5.95 -7.89 -19.82
C MET A 59 6.27 -6.42 -20.03
N ASP A 60 6.06 -5.59 -19.02
CA ASP A 60 6.43 -4.17 -19.10
C ASP A 60 7.95 -3.99 -18.96
N MET A 61 8.63 -4.83 -18.17
CA MET A 61 10.10 -4.93 -18.16
C MET A 61 10.65 -5.29 -19.55
N TYR A 62 10.06 -6.29 -20.20
CA TYR A 62 10.44 -6.70 -21.56
C TYR A 62 10.24 -5.57 -22.59
N ARG A 63 9.22 -4.73 -22.39
CA ARG A 63 8.93 -3.55 -23.23
C ARG A 63 9.74 -2.31 -22.85
N GLY A 64 10.71 -2.43 -21.93
CA GLY A 64 11.54 -1.32 -21.47
C GLY A 64 10.80 -0.22 -20.71
N LYS A 65 9.56 -0.49 -20.26
CA LYS A 65 8.78 0.42 -19.43
C LYS A 65 9.24 0.30 -17.99
N LYS A 66 9.50 1.45 -17.38
CA LYS A 66 9.98 1.59 -16.03
C LYS A 66 9.00 2.45 -15.24
N THR A 67 8.96 2.21 -13.95
CA THR A 67 8.12 2.95 -13.01
C THR A 67 9.05 3.64 -12.03
N ALA A 68 8.88 4.94 -11.83
CA ALA A 68 9.57 5.71 -10.81
C ALA A 68 8.56 6.24 -9.79
N LEU A 69 8.90 6.15 -8.51
CA LEU A 69 8.22 6.88 -7.45
C LEU A 69 8.98 8.17 -7.19
N VAL A 70 8.28 9.28 -7.31
CA VAL A 70 8.82 10.64 -7.21
C VAL A 70 8.12 11.34 -6.06
N ALA A 71 8.87 12.15 -5.31
CA ALA A 71 8.37 13.00 -4.25
C ALA A 71 8.69 14.47 -4.52
N GLU A 72 7.86 15.36 -3.99
CA GLU A 72 8.18 16.78 -3.89
C GLU A 72 9.21 17.01 -2.77
N LYS A 73 10.28 17.76 -3.05
CA LYS A 73 11.32 18.03 -2.03
C LYS A 73 10.82 18.90 -0.88
N SER A 74 9.93 19.84 -1.14
CA SER A 74 9.30 20.70 -0.12
C SER A 74 8.26 19.98 0.73
N ASP A 75 7.70 18.88 0.22
CA ASP A 75 6.65 18.12 0.88
C ASP A 75 6.75 16.62 0.53
N PRO A 76 7.56 15.84 1.27
CA PRO A 76 7.82 14.44 0.95
C PRO A 76 6.59 13.50 1.04
N GLU A 77 5.47 13.96 1.61
CA GLU A 77 4.19 13.23 1.58
C GLU A 77 3.53 13.27 0.20
N VAL A 78 3.82 14.32 -0.59
CA VAL A 78 3.38 14.47 -1.98
C VAL A 78 4.23 13.58 -2.86
N GLN A 79 3.74 12.36 -3.08
CA GLN A 79 4.38 11.34 -3.89
C GLN A 79 3.50 10.95 -5.08
N PHE A 80 4.12 10.74 -6.24
CA PHE A 80 3.43 10.32 -7.45
C PHE A 80 4.29 9.37 -8.28
N VAL A 81 3.62 8.62 -9.16
CA VAL A 81 4.26 7.60 -9.98
C VAL A 81 4.39 8.10 -11.41
N LEU A 82 5.58 7.93 -11.98
CA LEU A 82 5.87 8.20 -13.38
C LEU A 82 6.22 6.91 -14.12
N PHE A 83 5.64 6.74 -15.30
CA PHE A 83 6.00 5.67 -16.23
C PHE A 83 6.92 6.22 -17.30
N TRP A 84 8.12 5.64 -17.43
CA TRP A 84 9.15 6.14 -18.36
C TRP A 84 9.81 5.00 -19.13
N LYS A 85 10.49 5.34 -20.23
CA LYS A 85 11.13 4.40 -21.16
C LYS A 85 12.52 4.91 -21.54
N LYS A 86 13.57 4.20 -21.12
CA LYS A 86 14.96 4.64 -21.28
C LYS A 86 15.34 5.02 -22.72
N ASP A 87 14.90 4.24 -23.70
CA ASP A 87 15.30 4.40 -25.10
C ASP A 87 14.29 5.22 -25.94
N SER A 88 13.32 5.88 -25.29
CA SER A 88 12.38 6.77 -25.96
C SER A 88 12.84 8.23 -25.90
N PRO A 89 12.51 9.07 -26.89
CA PRO A 89 12.72 10.52 -26.81
C PRO A 89 12.12 11.07 -25.51
N ASP A 90 12.88 11.91 -24.80
CA ASP A 90 12.48 12.49 -23.51
C ASP A 90 11.99 11.44 -22.50
N LEU A 91 12.57 10.23 -22.57
CA LEU A 91 12.18 9.07 -21.77
C LEU A 91 10.70 8.65 -21.93
N GLY A 92 10.04 9.10 -23.00
CA GLY A 92 8.62 8.89 -23.22
C GLY A 92 7.72 9.63 -22.24
N LEU A 93 8.19 10.74 -21.66
CA LEU A 93 7.47 11.59 -20.72
C LEU A 93 7.30 13.00 -21.27
N THR A 94 6.23 13.67 -20.83
CA THR A 94 5.98 15.09 -21.08
C THR A 94 5.90 15.88 -19.77
N ASN A 95 6.20 17.18 -19.82
CA ASN A 95 6.07 18.05 -18.65
C ASN A 95 4.61 18.12 -18.14
N GLU A 96 3.62 18.03 -19.04
CA GLU A 96 2.20 18.05 -18.70
C GLU A 96 1.78 16.81 -17.90
N GLU A 97 2.24 15.61 -18.30
CA GLU A 97 1.99 14.38 -17.56
C GLU A 97 2.57 14.44 -16.13
N VAL A 98 3.80 14.95 -16.00
CA VAL A 98 4.46 15.11 -14.69
C VAL A 98 3.71 16.12 -13.82
N GLN A 99 3.34 17.28 -14.38
CA GLN A 99 2.60 18.30 -13.64
C GLN A 99 1.21 17.80 -13.23
N THR A 100 0.52 17.07 -14.10
CA THR A 100 -0.80 16.49 -13.79
C THR A 100 -0.69 15.47 -12.66
N ALA A 101 0.28 14.56 -12.73
CA ALA A 101 0.51 13.57 -11.66
C ALA A 101 0.84 14.24 -10.33
N PHE A 102 1.65 15.30 -10.36
CA PHE A 102 2.01 16.10 -9.20
C PHE A 102 0.81 16.83 -8.57
N GLU A 103 0.02 17.56 -9.36
CA GLU A 103 -1.14 18.29 -8.82
C GLU A 103 -2.22 17.35 -8.28
N THR A 104 -2.42 16.18 -8.91
CA THR A 104 -3.29 15.14 -8.35
C THR A 104 -2.78 14.67 -6.99
N ALA A 105 -1.49 14.34 -6.86
CA ALA A 105 -0.91 13.92 -5.59
C ALA A 105 -1.00 15.02 -4.50
N LYS A 106 -0.82 16.30 -4.87
CA LYS A 106 -1.03 17.41 -3.94
C LYS A 106 -2.47 17.50 -3.45
N ASN A 107 -3.43 17.35 -4.36
CA ASN A 107 -4.85 17.36 -4.02
C ASN A 107 -5.20 16.19 -3.07
N ASP A 108 -4.73 14.99 -3.38
CA ASP A 108 -4.91 13.80 -2.54
C ASP A 108 -4.33 14.00 -1.13
N VAL A 109 -3.10 14.48 -1.03
CA VAL A 109 -2.45 14.77 0.27
C VAL A 109 -3.18 15.87 1.04
N ALA A 110 -3.63 16.93 0.37
CA ALA A 110 -4.41 17.99 1.02
C ALA A 110 -5.73 17.43 1.59
N GLN A 111 -6.44 16.61 0.82
CA GLN A 111 -7.67 15.95 1.27
C GLN A 111 -7.41 14.97 2.43
N ALA A 112 -6.32 14.21 2.39
CA ALA A 112 -5.92 13.31 3.46
C ALA A 112 -5.62 14.07 4.76
N ARG A 113 -4.91 15.21 4.68
CA ARG A 113 -4.63 16.08 5.84
C ARG A 113 -5.89 16.69 6.43
N ASP A 114 -6.84 17.10 5.59
CA ASP A 114 -8.11 17.63 6.06
C ASP A 114 -8.97 16.56 6.74
N LEU A 115 -9.01 15.35 6.17
CA LEU A 115 -9.68 14.21 6.78
C LEU A 115 -9.00 13.79 8.09
N PHE A 116 -7.66 13.78 8.14
CA PHE A 116 -6.90 13.51 9.35
C PHE A 116 -7.26 14.48 10.48
N LYS A 117 -7.23 15.80 10.20
CA LYS A 117 -7.63 16.83 11.18
C LYS A 117 -9.07 16.62 11.66
N LEU A 118 -9.99 16.29 10.76
CA LEU A 118 -11.39 16.06 11.10
C LEU A 118 -11.56 14.86 12.02
N LEU A 119 -10.92 13.72 11.69
CA LEU A 119 -10.93 12.52 12.51
C LEU A 119 -10.26 12.76 13.88
N LYS A 120 -9.15 13.49 13.90
CA LYS A 120 -8.47 13.88 15.14
C LYS A 120 -9.35 14.74 16.03
N ASN A 121 -10.10 15.69 15.45
CA ASN A 121 -11.07 16.52 16.18
C ASN A 121 -12.26 15.73 16.72
N LYS A 122 -12.57 14.55 16.15
CA LYS A 122 -13.53 13.59 16.71
C LYS A 122 -12.93 12.68 17.77
N GLY A 123 -11.66 12.89 18.14
CA GLY A 123 -10.95 12.13 19.16
C GLY A 123 -10.46 10.77 18.69
N LEU A 124 -10.26 10.57 17.38
CA LEU A 124 -9.57 9.38 16.88
C LEU A 124 -8.07 9.48 17.22
N GLU A 125 -7.47 8.37 17.62
CA GLU A 125 -6.08 8.29 18.08
C GLU A 125 -5.36 7.15 17.35
N ASN A 126 -4.04 7.25 17.22
CA ASN A 126 -3.16 6.27 16.58
C ASN A 126 -3.69 5.79 15.23
N PHE A 127 -3.75 6.70 14.26
CA PHE A 127 -4.28 6.41 12.94
C PHE A 127 -3.49 7.13 11.86
N SER A 128 -3.55 6.60 10.64
CA SER A 128 -3.02 7.22 9.43
C SER A 128 -4.10 7.30 8.36
N VAL A 129 -4.04 8.33 7.52
CA VAL A 129 -5.05 8.57 6.48
C VAL A 129 -4.40 8.75 5.12
N GLY A 130 -4.94 8.07 4.12
CA GLY A 130 -4.64 8.29 2.71
C GLY A 130 -5.92 8.62 1.94
N VAL A 131 -5.79 9.40 0.87
CA VAL A 131 -6.86 9.64 -0.09
C VAL A 131 -6.30 9.34 -1.48
N ILE A 132 -7.07 8.63 -2.29
CA ILE A 132 -6.81 8.41 -3.73
C ILE A 132 -8.15 8.58 -4.42
N GLU A 133 -8.42 9.74 -5.00
CA GLU A 133 -9.78 10.11 -5.42
C GLU A 133 -10.52 9.00 -6.21
N PRO A 134 -11.77 8.61 -5.82
CA PRO A 134 -12.61 9.09 -4.71
C PRO A 134 -12.60 8.19 -3.45
N ALA A 135 -11.45 7.61 -3.10
CA ALA A 135 -11.26 6.67 -2.00
C ALA A 135 -10.58 7.29 -0.78
N ALA A 136 -11.03 6.93 0.42
CA ALA A 136 -10.35 7.22 1.68
C ALA A 136 -9.87 5.92 2.36
N TYR A 137 -8.61 5.89 2.76
CA TYR A 137 -7.99 4.79 3.48
C TYR A 137 -7.66 5.25 4.89
N ILE A 138 -8.16 4.53 5.88
CA ILE A 138 -7.99 4.86 7.29
C ILE A 138 -7.39 3.63 7.98
N LEU A 139 -6.12 3.73 8.36
CA LEU A 139 -5.42 2.69 9.10
C LEU A 139 -5.47 3.04 10.59
N ILE A 140 -6.01 2.15 11.42
CA ILE A 140 -6.19 2.33 12.86
C ILE A 140 -5.27 1.37 13.60
N PHE A 141 -4.38 1.88 14.45
CA PHE A 141 -3.36 1.10 15.13
C PHE A 141 -3.76 0.85 16.59
N THR A 142 -4.80 0.03 16.79
CA THR A 142 -5.36 -0.30 18.11
C THR A 142 -5.85 -1.74 18.14
N GLU A 143 -5.98 -2.30 19.34
CA GLU A 143 -6.57 -3.63 19.51
C GLU A 143 -8.06 -3.61 19.11
N PRO A 144 -8.53 -4.54 18.27
CA PRO A 144 -9.84 -4.46 17.63
C PRO A 144 -10.96 -5.14 18.42
N ASP A 145 -11.03 -4.92 19.74
CA ASP A 145 -12.16 -5.44 20.53
C ASP A 145 -13.49 -4.79 20.10
N ALA A 146 -14.62 -5.43 20.41
CA ALA A 146 -15.94 -4.97 20.00
C ALA A 146 -16.28 -3.52 20.43
N ALA A 147 -15.86 -3.11 21.62
CA ALA A 147 -16.11 -1.75 22.11
C ALA A 147 -15.26 -0.73 21.35
N THR A 148 -13.98 -1.06 21.13
CA THR A 148 -13.03 -0.25 20.35
C THR A 148 -13.49 -0.08 18.91
N ARG A 149 -13.91 -1.16 18.23
CA ARG A 149 -14.50 -1.11 16.88
C ARG A 149 -15.72 -0.18 16.82
N GLY A 150 -16.63 -0.30 17.77
CA GLY A 150 -17.81 0.58 17.84
C GLY A 150 -17.45 2.05 18.02
N GLN A 151 -16.47 2.36 18.88
CA GLN A 151 -16.01 3.74 19.09
C GLN A 151 -15.31 4.31 17.84
N VAL A 152 -14.44 3.53 17.20
CA VAL A 152 -13.76 3.91 15.96
C VAL A 152 -14.78 4.25 14.87
N LEU A 153 -15.75 3.36 14.63
CA LEU A 153 -16.80 3.59 13.64
C LEU A 153 -17.66 4.80 13.98
N THR A 154 -17.96 5.04 15.25
CA THR A 154 -18.72 6.22 15.68
C THR A 154 -17.95 7.51 15.37
N LYS A 155 -16.64 7.55 15.65
CA LYS A 155 -15.78 8.71 15.39
C LYS A 155 -15.63 8.96 13.88
N ILE A 156 -15.36 7.91 13.12
CA ILE A 156 -15.23 7.97 11.65
C ILE A 156 -16.55 8.44 11.04
N LYS A 157 -17.68 7.84 11.41
CA LYS A 157 -19.00 8.25 10.92
C LYS A 157 -19.28 9.73 11.25
N SER A 158 -19.00 10.17 12.48
CA SER A 158 -19.21 11.57 12.88
C SER A 158 -18.36 12.56 12.07
N ALA A 159 -17.15 12.15 11.66
CA ALA A 159 -16.31 12.93 10.75
C ALA A 159 -16.94 12.99 9.35
N LEU A 160 -17.30 11.84 8.79
CA LEU A 160 -17.84 11.74 7.44
C LEU A 160 -19.20 12.44 7.30
N ASP A 161 -20.08 12.34 8.31
CA ASP A 161 -21.38 13.03 8.33
C ASP A 161 -21.24 14.56 8.24
N ALA A 162 -20.08 15.11 8.62
CA ALA A 162 -19.78 16.53 8.50
C ALA A 162 -19.27 16.94 7.11
N LYS A 163 -18.94 15.98 6.23
CA LYS A 163 -18.46 16.20 4.86
C LYS A 163 -19.51 15.70 3.86
N ASN A 164 -20.01 16.58 2.99
CA ASN A 164 -21.01 16.23 1.97
C ASN A 164 -20.35 15.57 0.74
N THR A 165 -19.73 14.39 0.89
CA THR A 165 -19.12 13.70 -0.26
C THR A 165 -19.33 12.19 -0.16
N PRO A 166 -19.92 11.52 -1.19
CA PRO A 166 -19.91 10.07 -1.26
C PRO A 166 -18.47 9.62 -1.52
N THR A 167 -17.95 8.75 -0.66
CA THR A 167 -16.55 8.31 -0.65
C THR A 167 -16.55 6.81 -0.40
N SER A 168 -15.79 6.06 -1.19
CA SER A 168 -15.47 4.67 -0.87
C SER A 168 -14.45 4.67 0.28
N ILE A 169 -14.70 3.92 1.35
CA ILE A 169 -13.90 3.97 2.57
C ILE A 169 -13.38 2.59 2.91
N TRP A 170 -12.06 2.51 3.07
CA TRP A 170 -11.35 1.35 3.56
C TRP A 170 -10.86 1.68 4.97
N ILE A 171 -11.33 0.91 5.95
CA ILE A 171 -10.92 1.02 7.34
C ILE A 171 -10.19 -0.27 7.69
N GLU A 172 -8.93 -0.17 8.08
CA GLU A 172 -8.15 -1.34 8.48
C GLU A 172 -7.68 -1.17 9.92
N MET A 173 -7.92 -2.18 10.74
CA MET A 173 -7.32 -2.25 12.06
C MET A 173 -6.00 -3.01 11.95
N MET A 174 -4.93 -2.32 12.32
CA MET A 174 -3.55 -2.74 12.20
C MET A 174 -2.99 -3.08 13.58
N GLU A 175 -1.91 -3.86 13.62
CA GLU A 175 -1.16 -4.08 14.86
C GLU A 175 -0.77 -2.74 15.51
N PRO A 176 -1.02 -2.54 16.83
CA PRO A 176 -0.70 -1.29 17.50
C PRO A 176 0.79 -0.89 17.38
N SER A 177 1.68 -1.88 17.38
CA SER A 177 3.12 -1.67 17.21
C SER A 177 3.51 -1.14 15.85
N ALA A 178 2.66 -1.28 14.82
CA ALA A 178 2.94 -0.84 13.46
C ALA A 178 2.81 0.68 13.25
N TYR A 179 2.23 1.41 14.22
CA TYR A 179 2.08 2.86 14.10
C TYR A 179 3.44 3.58 14.01
N GLY A 180 3.59 4.47 13.04
CA GLY A 180 4.81 5.24 12.84
C GLY A 180 5.98 4.46 12.23
N GLN A 181 5.84 3.18 11.91
CA GLN A 181 6.95 2.39 11.35
C GLN A 181 7.24 2.72 9.88
N LYS A 182 6.20 2.95 9.06
CA LYS A 182 6.32 3.19 7.61
C LYS A 182 6.03 4.62 7.21
N PHE A 183 5.01 5.21 7.81
CA PHE A 183 4.60 6.59 7.64
C PHE A 183 4.00 7.08 8.96
N GLY A 184 3.92 8.39 9.10
CA GLY A 184 3.28 9.03 10.26
C GLY A 184 1.77 9.09 10.07
N ASP A 185 1.25 10.32 9.99
CA ASP A 185 -0.18 10.58 9.97
C ASP A 185 -0.81 10.47 8.58
N ILE A 186 -0.03 10.70 7.53
CA ILE A 186 -0.49 10.68 6.14
C ILE A 186 0.12 9.49 5.40
N ILE A 187 -0.72 8.74 4.70
CA ILE A 187 -0.30 7.64 3.84
C ILE A 187 0.02 8.22 2.46
N PRO A 188 1.29 8.27 2.04
CA PRO A 188 1.64 8.79 0.74
C PRO A 188 1.13 7.84 -0.36
N HIS A 189 0.79 8.39 -1.52
CA HIS A 189 0.27 7.59 -2.64
C HIS A 189 1.24 6.48 -3.10
N GLY A 190 2.55 6.69 -2.93
CA GLY A 190 3.59 5.70 -3.22
C GLY A 190 3.49 4.40 -2.44
N HIS A 191 2.93 4.43 -1.22
CA HIS A 191 2.75 3.26 -0.36
C HIS A 191 2.00 2.14 -1.08
N TRP A 192 0.88 2.49 -1.73
CA TRP A 192 -0.01 1.57 -2.43
C TRP A 192 0.62 0.90 -3.66
N LYS A 193 1.75 1.40 -4.14
CA LYS A 193 2.44 0.90 -5.34
C LYS A 193 3.68 0.08 -5.02
N THR A 194 4.18 0.17 -3.79
CA THR A 194 5.50 -0.35 -3.43
C THR A 194 5.48 -1.37 -2.29
N GLU A 195 4.48 -1.31 -1.40
CA GLU A 195 4.47 -2.08 -0.16
C GLU A 195 3.47 -3.25 -0.19
N THR A 196 3.59 -4.11 -1.21
CA THR A 196 2.78 -5.33 -1.35
C THR A 196 3.24 -6.38 -0.32
N GLY A 197 2.93 -6.19 0.96
CA GLY A 197 3.16 -7.23 1.97
C GLY A 197 3.15 -6.73 3.40
N TRP A 198 3.82 -5.61 3.70
CA TRP A 198 3.88 -5.11 5.08
C TRP A 198 2.47 -4.82 5.63
N GLN A 199 1.66 -4.09 4.87
CA GLN A 199 0.30 -3.76 5.30
C GLN A 199 -0.53 -5.03 5.51
N GLU A 200 -0.44 -6.00 4.59
CA GLU A 200 -1.16 -7.26 4.73
C GLU A 200 -0.69 -8.07 5.95
N GLN A 201 0.60 -8.01 6.29
CA GLN A 201 1.14 -8.71 7.47
C GLN A 201 0.68 -8.08 8.79
N GLU A 202 0.55 -6.75 8.84
CA GLU A 202 0.17 -6.00 10.05
C GLU A 202 -1.35 -5.81 10.17
N LYS A 203 -2.12 -5.97 9.10
CA LYS A 203 -3.58 -5.83 9.09
C LYS A 203 -4.21 -6.97 9.86
N ILE A 204 -4.94 -6.66 10.93
CA ILE A 204 -5.69 -7.63 11.73
C ILE A 204 -7.05 -7.90 11.09
N MET A 205 -7.74 -6.84 10.70
CA MET A 205 -9.06 -6.91 10.06
C MET A 205 -9.36 -5.65 9.25
N SER A 206 -10.33 -5.74 8.36
CA SER A 206 -10.74 -4.63 7.51
C SER A 206 -12.26 -4.51 7.43
N LEU A 207 -12.70 -3.30 7.10
CA LEU A 207 -14.06 -2.96 6.74
C LEU A 207 -14.01 -2.05 5.51
N ASN A 208 -14.65 -2.49 4.43
CA ASN A 208 -14.75 -1.76 3.18
C ASN A 208 -16.21 -1.36 2.97
N LEU A 209 -16.47 -0.08 2.70
CA LEU A 209 -17.83 0.40 2.51
C LEU A 209 -17.95 1.58 1.55
N GLU A 210 -19.08 1.67 0.87
CA GLU A 210 -19.53 2.90 0.23
C GLU A 210 -20.24 3.75 1.28
N TYR A 211 -19.73 4.94 1.57
CA TYR A 211 -20.29 5.78 2.61
C TYR A 211 -21.69 6.28 2.25
N ARG A 212 -22.63 6.03 3.16
CA ARG A 212 -24.02 6.52 3.11
C ARG A 212 -24.39 7.01 4.50
N LYS A 213 -24.97 8.21 4.58
CA LYS A 213 -25.25 8.89 5.86
C LYS A 213 -26.21 8.10 6.75
N GLU A 214 -27.09 7.33 6.13
CA GLU A 214 -28.16 6.54 6.75
C GLU A 214 -27.65 5.22 7.37
N VAL A 215 -26.44 4.77 7.00
CA VAL A 215 -25.90 3.51 7.52
C VAL A 215 -25.52 3.67 8.99
N SER A 216 -26.07 2.81 9.85
CA SER A 216 -25.81 2.86 11.28
C SER A 216 -24.48 2.17 11.65
N VAL A 217 -23.87 2.58 12.77
CA VAL A 217 -22.69 1.90 13.32
C VAL A 217 -22.99 0.43 13.61
N ALA A 218 -24.18 0.12 14.11
CA ALA A 218 -24.60 -1.26 14.39
C ALA A 218 -24.63 -2.12 13.12
N THR A 219 -25.05 -1.55 11.98
CA THR A 219 -25.00 -2.22 10.68
C THR A 219 -23.55 -2.49 10.27
N LEU A 220 -22.66 -1.49 10.37
CA LEU A 220 -21.25 -1.63 9.99
C LEU A 220 -20.49 -2.65 10.86
N MET A 221 -20.84 -2.76 12.14
CA MET A 221 -20.19 -3.68 13.07
C MET A 221 -20.25 -5.16 12.65
N ALA A 222 -21.23 -5.54 11.82
CA ALA A 222 -21.40 -6.91 11.33
C ALA A 222 -20.54 -7.23 10.10
N HIS A 223 -19.87 -6.25 9.50
CA HIS A 223 -19.17 -6.38 8.22
C HIS A 223 -17.64 -6.32 8.35
N TRP A 224 -17.11 -6.47 9.56
CA TRP A 224 -15.67 -6.62 9.74
C TRP A 224 -15.22 -7.99 9.25
N GLU A 225 -14.13 -8.01 8.49
CA GLU A 225 -13.50 -9.21 7.96
C GLU A 225 -12.11 -9.36 8.55
N VAL A 226 -11.85 -10.47 9.22
CA VAL A 226 -10.52 -10.79 9.74
C VAL A 226 -9.55 -11.12 8.62
N ASN A 227 -8.28 -10.80 8.85
CA ASN A 227 -7.19 -11.16 7.95
C ASN A 227 -6.42 -12.38 8.48
N PRO A 228 -6.75 -13.60 8.01
CA PRO A 228 -6.06 -14.83 8.40
C PRO A 228 -4.62 -14.93 7.85
N MET A 229 -4.26 -14.10 6.88
CA MET A 229 -2.91 -14.05 6.29
C MET A 229 -1.94 -13.14 7.04
N SER A 230 -2.44 -12.40 8.03
CA SER A 230 -1.64 -11.53 8.89
C SER A 230 -0.68 -12.31 9.79
N ARG A 231 0.28 -11.60 10.39
CA ARG A 231 1.14 -12.17 11.45
C ARG A 231 0.31 -12.73 12.59
N ARG A 232 -0.77 -12.03 12.97
CA ARG A 232 -1.71 -12.48 14.00
C ARG A 232 -2.44 -13.74 13.57
N GLY A 233 -2.92 -13.80 12.34
CA GLY A 233 -3.55 -14.98 11.76
C GLY A 233 -2.64 -16.21 11.75
N ALA A 234 -1.32 -16.02 11.55
CA ALA A 234 -0.35 -17.10 11.69
C ALA A 234 -0.23 -17.61 13.13
N ALA A 235 -0.30 -16.73 14.13
CA ALA A 235 -0.28 -17.13 15.54
C ALA A 235 -1.59 -17.82 15.96
N ASP A 236 -2.74 -17.33 15.49
CA ASP A 236 -4.05 -17.94 15.70
C ASP A 236 -4.11 -19.36 15.10
N ARG A 237 -3.53 -19.53 13.90
CA ARG A 237 -3.39 -20.83 13.25
C ARG A 237 -2.57 -21.81 14.08
N GLU A 238 -1.43 -21.38 14.62
CA GLU A 238 -0.57 -22.23 15.45
C GLU A 238 -1.29 -22.66 16.73
N ASP A 239 -2.05 -21.76 17.35
CA ASP A 239 -2.88 -22.10 18.50
C ASP A 239 -3.98 -23.11 18.14
N ALA A 240 -4.68 -22.88 17.03
CA ALA A 240 -5.69 -23.80 16.53
C ALA A 240 -5.12 -25.19 16.24
N TYR A 241 -3.92 -25.27 15.64
CA TYR A 241 -3.22 -26.53 15.40
C TYR A 241 -2.94 -27.29 16.71
N ARG A 242 -2.41 -26.59 17.72
CA ARG A 242 -2.15 -27.17 19.04
C ARG A 242 -3.42 -27.76 19.65
N GLN A 243 -4.54 -27.05 19.57
CA GLN A 243 -5.82 -27.52 20.08
C GLN A 243 -6.38 -28.69 19.25
N ALA A 244 -6.26 -28.64 17.93
CA ALA A 244 -6.63 -29.72 17.02
C ALA A 244 -5.83 -31.00 17.29
N LYS A 245 -4.53 -30.88 17.57
CA LYS A 245 -3.65 -32.00 17.90
C LYS A 245 -4.07 -32.68 19.21
N ILE A 246 -4.34 -31.91 20.27
CA ILE A 246 -4.83 -32.46 21.55
C ILE A 246 -6.15 -33.20 21.36
N TRP A 247 -7.03 -32.69 20.51
CA TRP A 247 -8.27 -33.39 20.16
C TRP A 247 -7.99 -34.67 19.38
N ALA A 248 -7.11 -34.61 18.37
CA ALA A 248 -6.76 -35.73 17.52
C ALA A 248 -6.15 -36.90 18.31
N GLU A 249 -5.27 -36.60 19.26
CA GLU A 249 -4.65 -37.58 20.17
C GLU A 249 -5.66 -38.45 20.93
N LYS A 250 -6.86 -37.91 21.19
CA LYS A 250 -7.94 -38.59 21.93
C LYS A 250 -8.97 -39.27 21.03
N ASN A 251 -9.12 -38.81 19.79
CA ASN A 251 -10.27 -39.15 18.94
C ASN A 251 -9.90 -39.83 17.62
N LEU A 252 -8.64 -39.78 17.18
CA LEU A 252 -8.18 -40.46 15.96
C LEU A 252 -7.55 -41.83 16.28
N PRO A 253 -7.76 -42.85 15.41
CA PRO A 253 -7.04 -44.11 15.52
C PRO A 253 -5.53 -43.90 15.40
N GLN A 254 -4.75 -44.63 16.21
CA GLN A 254 -3.29 -44.64 16.15
C GLN A 254 -2.78 -45.73 15.18
N PRO A 255 -1.67 -45.50 14.45
CA PRO A 255 -0.91 -44.25 14.38
C PRO A 255 -1.62 -43.17 13.55
N PHE A 256 -1.37 -41.90 13.86
CA PHE A 256 -1.72 -40.79 12.98
C PHE A 256 -0.61 -39.73 12.95
N TYR A 257 -0.63 -38.93 11.89
CA TYR A 257 0.14 -37.70 11.75
C TYR A 257 -0.82 -36.57 11.38
N LEU A 258 -0.77 -35.44 12.11
CA LEU A 258 -1.51 -34.23 11.80
C LEU A 258 -0.53 -33.21 11.21
N GLU A 259 -0.83 -32.71 10.02
CA GLU A 259 0.08 -31.82 9.29
C GLU A 259 -0.09 -30.36 9.73
N PRO A 260 0.96 -29.72 10.29
CA PRO A 260 0.89 -28.33 10.75
C PRO A 260 0.90 -27.28 9.62
N ASN A 261 1.55 -27.58 8.49
CA ASN A 261 1.90 -26.57 7.48
C ASN A 261 1.03 -26.63 6.24
N GLN A 262 0.61 -27.83 5.79
CA GLN A 262 -0.28 -27.98 4.63
C GLN A 262 -1.75 -27.82 5.07
N MET A 263 -2.18 -26.59 5.30
CA MET A 263 -3.61 -26.30 5.38
C MET A 263 -4.22 -26.31 3.97
N VAL A 264 -5.29 -27.07 3.77
CA VAL A 264 -5.99 -27.08 2.47
C VAL A 264 -7.07 -25.98 2.41
N GLY A 265 -7.27 -25.22 3.49
CA GLY A 265 -8.08 -24.00 3.45
C GLY A 265 -8.24 -23.34 4.81
N PHE A 266 -8.49 -22.05 4.78
CA PHE A 266 -9.19 -21.34 5.84
C PHE A 266 -10.32 -20.55 5.18
N GLU A 267 -11.44 -20.41 5.88
CA GLU A 267 -12.58 -19.65 5.41
C GLU A 267 -13.08 -18.80 6.56
N THR A 268 -13.32 -17.52 6.31
CA THR A 268 -14.04 -16.69 7.27
C THR A 268 -15.47 -17.19 7.36
N ASP A 269 -16.00 -17.36 8.57
CA ASP A 269 -17.35 -17.88 8.75
C ASP A 269 -18.40 -16.90 8.20
N GLU A 270 -19.33 -17.41 7.39
CA GLU A 270 -20.36 -16.60 6.75
C GLU A 270 -21.32 -15.92 7.74
N LYS A 271 -21.45 -16.46 8.96
CA LYS A 271 -22.33 -15.94 10.01
C LYS A 271 -21.58 -15.10 11.03
N ASP A 272 -20.27 -15.31 11.18
CA ASP A 272 -19.38 -14.58 12.06
C ASP A 272 -18.09 -14.19 11.33
N GLY A 273 -18.06 -12.98 10.74
CA GLY A 273 -16.90 -12.44 10.02
C GLY A 273 -15.61 -12.32 10.85
N LEU A 274 -15.69 -12.60 12.16
CA LEU A 274 -14.57 -12.61 13.10
C LEU A 274 -14.13 -14.04 13.49
N ALA A 275 -14.73 -15.05 12.90
CA ALA A 275 -14.35 -16.43 13.11
C ALA A 275 -13.74 -17.04 11.83
N VAL A 276 -12.74 -17.90 12.03
CA VAL A 276 -12.01 -18.54 10.94
C VAL A 276 -12.13 -20.05 11.08
N HIS A 277 -12.59 -20.71 10.02
CA HIS A 277 -12.53 -22.16 9.91
C HIS A 277 -11.10 -22.57 9.59
N TYR A 278 -10.54 -23.48 10.41
CA TYR A 278 -9.25 -24.08 10.13
C TYR A 278 -9.40 -25.57 9.86
N HIS A 279 -8.70 -26.05 8.83
CA HIS A 279 -8.72 -27.44 8.41
C HIS A 279 -7.30 -28.02 8.40
N PHE A 280 -7.06 -29.00 9.26
CA PHE A 280 -5.77 -29.67 9.42
C PHE A 280 -5.83 -31.09 8.85
N PRO A 281 -5.13 -31.40 7.76
CA PRO A 281 -5.14 -32.74 7.21
C PRO A 281 -4.43 -33.72 8.15
N TYR A 282 -4.96 -34.94 8.25
CA TYR A 282 -4.32 -36.03 8.97
C TYR A 282 -4.09 -37.25 8.07
N PHE A 283 -3.04 -37.99 8.40
CA PHE A 283 -2.51 -39.14 7.68
C PHE A 283 -2.25 -40.30 8.65
N ASP A 284 -2.00 -41.50 8.14
CA ASP A 284 -1.55 -42.64 8.98
C ASP A 284 -0.12 -42.47 9.49
N ALA A 285 0.71 -41.81 8.71
CA ALA A 285 2.09 -41.52 9.00
C ALA A 285 2.50 -40.23 8.30
N GLN A 286 3.60 -39.63 8.74
CA GLN A 286 4.15 -38.42 8.12
C GLN A 286 4.49 -38.70 6.64
N PRO A 287 3.93 -37.93 5.69
CA PRO A 287 4.29 -38.05 4.27
C PRO A 287 5.79 -37.79 4.06
N ASN A 288 6.41 -38.49 3.11
CA ASN A 288 7.80 -38.28 2.76
C ASN A 288 7.91 -37.04 1.85
N GLU A 289 8.72 -36.05 2.26
CA GLU A 289 8.91 -34.78 1.52
C GLU A 289 9.50 -34.99 0.11
N ASN A 290 10.14 -36.14 -0.14
CA ASN A 290 10.77 -36.47 -1.42
C ASN A 290 9.86 -37.21 -2.40
N ASP A 291 8.67 -37.64 -1.97
CA ASP A 291 7.69 -38.22 -2.90
C ASP A 291 6.99 -37.10 -3.65
N SER A 292 7.23 -37.04 -4.97
CA SER A 292 6.59 -36.08 -5.89
C SER A 292 5.09 -36.34 -6.08
N GLY A 293 4.53 -37.36 -5.43
CA GLY A 293 3.10 -37.64 -5.39
C GLY A 293 2.42 -36.84 -4.29
N LEU A 294 1.31 -36.17 -4.62
CA LEU A 294 0.39 -35.62 -3.62
C LEU A 294 -0.21 -36.80 -2.84
N VAL A 295 0.30 -37.05 -1.63
CA VAL A 295 -0.31 -38.01 -0.72
C VAL A 295 -1.63 -37.41 -0.26
N GLU A 296 -2.73 -38.07 -0.61
CA GLU A 296 -4.07 -37.64 -0.19
C GLU A 296 -4.26 -37.82 1.32
N PRO A 297 -4.80 -36.83 2.04
CA PRO A 297 -5.08 -36.97 3.47
C PRO A 297 -6.22 -37.96 3.72
N LYS A 298 -6.20 -38.64 4.89
CA LYS A 298 -7.32 -39.49 5.32
C LYS A 298 -8.58 -38.70 5.64
N GLY A 299 -8.40 -37.43 5.99
CA GLY A 299 -9.44 -36.48 6.29
C GLY A 299 -8.84 -35.26 6.97
N TYR A 300 -9.70 -34.44 7.54
CA TYR A 300 -9.32 -33.20 8.20
C TYR A 300 -9.88 -33.17 9.61
N VAL A 301 -9.07 -32.67 10.54
CA VAL A 301 -9.55 -32.15 11.82
C VAL A 301 -9.88 -30.68 11.59
N SER A 302 -11.10 -30.29 11.91
CA SER A 302 -11.61 -28.96 11.62
C SER A 302 -12.31 -28.37 12.84
N GLY A 303 -12.33 -27.05 12.90
CA GLY A 303 -12.98 -26.32 13.97
C GLY A 303 -13.06 -24.83 13.64
N LEU A 304 -13.72 -24.09 14.52
CA LEU A 304 -13.95 -22.66 14.38
C LEU A 304 -13.10 -21.90 15.39
N TYR A 305 -12.19 -21.06 14.89
CA TYR A 305 -11.39 -20.18 15.71
C TYR A 305 -12.09 -18.83 15.87
N HIS A 306 -12.46 -18.48 17.10
CA HIS A 306 -13.07 -17.18 17.41
C HIS A 306 -11.97 -16.19 17.77
N THR A 307 -11.66 -15.26 16.86
CA THR A 307 -10.52 -14.34 17.03
C THR A 307 -10.62 -13.45 18.27
N GLU A 308 -11.81 -12.95 18.60
CA GLU A 308 -12.02 -12.13 19.81
C GLU A 308 -11.82 -12.92 21.10
N LYS A 309 -12.28 -14.17 21.13
CA LYS A 309 -12.18 -15.04 22.31
C LYS A 309 -10.82 -15.72 22.41
N LYS A 310 -10.06 -15.77 21.32
CA LYS A 310 -8.78 -16.50 21.18
C LYS A 310 -8.96 -17.96 21.57
N THR A 311 -9.99 -18.59 21.01
CA THR A 311 -10.38 -19.97 21.33
C THR A 311 -10.71 -20.73 20.06
N PHE A 312 -10.17 -21.94 19.93
CA PHE A 312 -10.57 -22.91 18.91
C PHE A 312 -11.65 -23.83 19.46
N SER A 313 -12.80 -23.90 18.80
CA SER A 313 -13.96 -24.63 19.29
C SER A 313 -14.59 -25.50 18.20
N ALA A 314 -15.61 -26.28 18.58
CA ALA A 314 -16.33 -27.19 17.68
C ALA A 314 -15.40 -28.15 16.91
N ILE A 315 -14.29 -28.57 17.54
CA ILE A 315 -13.27 -29.43 16.91
C ILE A 315 -13.86 -30.81 16.63
N LYS A 316 -13.80 -31.24 15.36
CA LYS A 316 -14.33 -32.52 14.88
C LYS A 316 -13.64 -32.96 13.57
N LYS A 317 -13.99 -34.13 13.03
CA LYS A 317 -13.61 -34.47 11.64
C LYS A 317 -14.47 -33.66 10.68
N GLN A 318 -13.91 -33.19 9.56
CA GLN A 318 -14.67 -32.37 8.59
C GLN A 318 -15.90 -33.09 8.01
N LYS A 319 -15.88 -34.42 7.88
CA LYS A 319 -17.05 -35.20 7.42
C LYS A 319 -18.24 -35.14 8.40
N ASP A 320 -18.02 -34.65 9.62
CA ASP A 320 -19.03 -34.50 10.66
C ASP A 320 -19.49 -33.03 10.80
N LEU A 321 -19.05 -32.13 9.90
CA LEU A 321 -19.43 -30.71 9.90
C LEU A 321 -20.84 -30.46 9.39
#